data_AF-A0A401TD53-F1
#
_entry.id   AF-A0A401TD53-F1
#
_cell.length_a   1.000
_cell.length_b   1.000
_cell.length_c   1.000
_cell.angle_alpha   90.00
_cell.angle_beta   90.00
_cell.angle_gamma   90.00
#
_symmetry.space_group_name_H-M   'P 1'
#
loop_
_entity.id
_entity.type
_entity.pdbx_description
1 polymer ?
#
loop_
_entity_poly.entity_id
_entity_poly.type
_entity_poly.pdbx_seq_one_letter_code
_entity_poly.pdbx_strand_id
1 'polypeptide(L)'
;VSTGVDVLVVVGVNELVVVGIDMLVAAGSNVLDPAGTDMLVPAGIDVLVSAGVDALVSAGIDVLVSAGADVLVPAGVDLLVVVGIDVLIAAGSDMPVPAGIDVFVSAGVDVLVSAGIDVLVAAGSDVLVAAGINVLVAAGSDVLVAAGSDVLAANASDVRVAAGIDVLVAAGSDVLVAAGINAQLIDVLVAAGSDVLVTTGIDVLVAAGIDVLVAAGSDVLVVFGIDLLIAAGSDVLVVAGIDVLVVAEVDVLVAAGSDVWVAAGIDVLVAAGIDVLVVGFNVLVAAGIDVLVAAGIDVLVVVGIDVLVASEIVVLVANGSDVLVAAGIDMLVAAGIDVLVVVGIDVLVASEIDVLVANGSDVLVAAGIDILVAAGIDVLVVGINVLVVGINVLVAAAIDVLVAAGIDVLVVVGIDVQVAAGIDVLAAAGSDVLVAAGIDVLVNAGSDVLV
;
A
#
# COMPACT_ATOMS: atom_id res chain seq x y z
N VAL A 1 3.55 49.74 -58.20
CA VAL A 1 2.07 49.69 -58.14
C VAL A 1 1.62 48.38 -58.76
N SER A 2 1.48 47.32 -57.95
CA SER A 2 0.64 46.17 -58.31
C SER A 2 -0.68 46.31 -57.54
N THR A 3 -1.78 45.93 -58.15
CA THR A 3 -3.12 45.96 -57.55
C THR A 3 -3.69 44.54 -57.57
N GLY A 4 -4.00 43.98 -56.40
CA GLY A 4 -4.47 42.61 -56.17
C GLY A 4 -3.31 41.63 -55.95
N VAL A 5 -2.62 41.72 -54.83
CA VAL A 5 -1.53 40.79 -54.46
C VAL A 5 -1.69 40.49 -53.01
N ASP A 6 -1.80 39.25 -52.56
CA ASP A 6 -2.23 38.88 -51.19
C ASP A 6 -1.10 38.92 -50.12
N VAL A 7 0.20 38.84 -50.48
CA VAL A 7 1.34 39.07 -49.53
C VAL A 7 2.52 39.90 -50.13
N LEU A 8 3.18 40.76 -49.33
CA LEU A 8 4.37 41.57 -49.73
C LEU A 8 5.57 41.38 -48.76
N VAL A 9 6.83 41.41 -49.24
CA VAL A 9 8.07 41.31 -48.44
C VAL A 9 9.10 42.34 -48.91
N VAL A 10 9.77 43.04 -47.98
CA VAL A 10 10.71 44.13 -48.29
C VAL A 10 11.95 44.09 -47.39
N VAL A 11 13.14 44.23 -47.96
CA VAL A 11 14.39 44.51 -47.22
C VAL A 11 15.24 45.48 -48.03
N GLY A 12 15.57 46.65 -47.48
CA GLY A 12 16.55 47.58 -48.08
C GLY A 12 16.25 48.07 -49.50
N VAL A 13 15.13 48.77 -49.72
CA VAL A 13 14.80 49.44 -51.01
C VAL A 13 14.51 50.94 -50.80
N ASN A 14 14.79 51.76 -51.82
CA ASN A 14 14.56 53.23 -51.77
C ASN A 14 13.10 53.64 -52.04
N GLU A 15 12.30 52.84 -52.74
CA GLU A 15 10.85 53.05 -52.88
C GLU A 15 10.14 51.80 -53.39
N LEU A 16 9.00 51.42 -52.78
CA LEU A 16 8.13 50.32 -53.20
C LEU A 16 6.65 50.67 -52.96
N VAL A 17 5.76 50.34 -53.92
CA VAL A 17 4.31 50.62 -53.85
C VAL A 17 3.48 49.42 -54.32
N VAL A 18 2.59 48.92 -53.46
CA VAL A 18 1.75 47.71 -53.64
C VAL A 18 0.34 47.92 -53.08
N VAL A 19 -0.66 47.27 -53.69
CA VAL A 19 -2.09 47.37 -53.37
C VAL A 19 -2.72 45.96 -53.46
N GLY A 20 -3.47 45.55 -52.44
CA GLY A 20 -4.34 44.34 -52.45
C GLY A 20 -3.85 43.12 -51.66
N ILE A 21 -3.08 43.30 -50.58
CA ILE A 21 -2.43 42.26 -49.73
C ILE A 21 -3.21 42.02 -48.44
N ASP A 22 -3.38 40.74 -48.08
CA ASP A 22 -3.91 40.25 -46.81
C ASP A 22 -2.80 40.21 -45.72
N MET A 23 -1.50 40.27 -46.07
CA MET A 23 -0.35 40.13 -45.14
C MET A 23 0.97 40.78 -45.63
N LEU A 24 1.79 41.44 -44.78
CA LEU A 24 3.13 41.96 -45.15
C LEU A 24 4.06 42.15 -43.95
N VAL A 25 5.28 41.56 -43.99
CA VAL A 25 6.35 41.93 -43.05
C VAL A 25 7.74 42.00 -43.71
N ALA A 26 8.45 43.06 -43.30
CA ALA A 26 9.81 43.42 -43.65
C ALA A 26 10.73 43.27 -42.42
N ALA A 27 11.99 42.86 -42.62
CA ALA A 27 12.96 42.75 -41.53
C ALA A 27 13.32 44.14 -40.95
N GLY A 28 13.06 44.34 -39.66
CA GLY A 28 13.29 45.59 -38.95
C GLY A 28 12.96 45.47 -37.46
N SER A 29 13.48 46.39 -36.65
CA SER A 29 13.50 46.30 -35.19
C SER A 29 12.11 46.17 -34.54
N ASN A 30 11.05 46.73 -35.16
CA ASN A 30 9.73 46.86 -34.53
C ASN A 30 8.59 46.76 -35.57
N VAL A 31 7.55 45.97 -35.29
CA VAL A 31 6.31 45.82 -36.10
C VAL A 31 5.09 46.14 -35.21
N LEU A 32 4.19 47.04 -35.68
CA LEU A 32 2.96 47.41 -34.98
C LEU A 32 1.76 47.30 -35.94
N ASP A 33 0.78 46.45 -35.63
CA ASP A 33 -0.49 46.38 -36.36
C ASP A 33 -1.71 46.38 -35.42
N PRO A 34 -2.55 47.43 -35.48
CA PRO A 34 -3.72 47.56 -34.62
C PRO A 34 -5.02 46.91 -35.15
N ALA A 35 -5.11 46.41 -36.40
CA ALA A 35 -6.28 45.68 -36.92
C ALA A 35 -6.03 45.09 -38.33
N GLY A 36 -5.81 43.78 -38.44
CA GLY A 36 -5.69 43.05 -39.71
C GLY A 36 -6.23 41.62 -39.56
N THR A 37 -6.80 41.04 -40.62
CA THR A 37 -7.33 39.66 -40.57
C THR A 37 -6.21 38.63 -40.43
N ASP A 38 -5.09 38.83 -41.15
CA ASP A 38 -3.97 37.89 -41.26
C ASP A 38 -2.63 38.65 -41.11
N MET A 39 -1.67 38.15 -40.31
CA MET A 39 -0.31 38.71 -40.20
C MET A 39 0.82 37.66 -40.25
N LEU A 40 1.87 37.88 -41.07
CA LEU A 40 3.05 37.01 -41.25
C LEU A 40 4.33 37.77 -40.96
N VAL A 41 4.97 37.57 -39.80
CA VAL A 41 6.24 38.22 -39.40
C VAL A 41 7.42 37.24 -39.48
N PRO A 42 8.39 37.40 -40.41
CA PRO A 42 9.56 36.52 -40.50
C PRO A 42 10.56 36.64 -39.34
N ALA A 43 10.86 37.86 -38.86
CA ALA A 43 11.76 38.12 -37.73
C ALA A 43 11.64 39.56 -37.19
N GLY A 44 11.65 39.76 -35.87
CA GLY A 44 11.61 41.09 -35.23
C GLY A 44 12.04 41.07 -33.76
N ILE A 45 12.50 42.21 -33.22
CA ILE A 45 12.80 42.31 -31.78
C ILE A 45 11.51 42.63 -31.02
N ASP A 46 10.70 43.58 -31.50
CA ASP A 46 9.42 43.94 -30.88
C ASP A 46 8.24 43.80 -31.87
N VAL A 47 7.27 42.91 -31.59
CA VAL A 47 6.06 42.72 -32.42
C VAL A 47 4.80 42.97 -31.58
N LEU A 48 3.97 43.92 -31.99
CA LEU A 48 2.65 44.18 -31.39
C LEU A 48 1.53 43.92 -32.40
N VAL A 49 0.63 43.00 -32.05
CA VAL A 49 -0.57 42.67 -32.81
C VAL A 49 -1.80 42.95 -31.96
N SER A 50 -2.75 43.73 -32.47
CA SER A 50 -4.03 44.00 -31.83
C SER A 50 -5.18 43.63 -32.77
N ALA A 51 -6.07 42.73 -32.31
CA ALA A 51 -7.37 42.39 -32.90
C ALA A 51 -7.35 41.86 -34.35
N GLY A 52 -6.88 40.63 -34.54
CA GLY A 52 -6.90 39.90 -35.83
C GLY A 52 -7.48 38.49 -35.73
N VAL A 53 -7.61 37.76 -36.84
CA VAL A 53 -8.07 36.36 -36.82
C VAL A 53 -6.85 35.44 -36.72
N ASP A 54 -5.84 35.63 -37.59
CA ASP A 54 -4.67 34.74 -37.67
C ASP A 54 -3.33 35.52 -37.61
N ALA A 55 -2.39 35.08 -36.75
CA ALA A 55 -1.05 35.66 -36.65
C ALA A 55 0.05 34.58 -36.66
N LEU A 56 1.02 34.68 -37.58
CA LEU A 56 2.20 33.83 -37.66
C LEU A 56 3.49 34.64 -37.52
N VAL A 57 4.24 34.39 -36.45
CA VAL A 57 5.51 35.08 -36.15
C VAL A 57 6.63 34.05 -36.09
N SER A 58 7.51 34.04 -37.10
CA SER A 58 8.53 32.99 -37.29
C SER A 58 9.67 33.02 -36.27
N ALA A 59 10.08 34.21 -35.80
CA ALA A 59 11.09 34.39 -34.76
C ALA A 59 11.00 35.80 -34.11
N GLY A 60 11.00 35.91 -32.77
CA GLY A 60 11.06 37.21 -32.11
C GLY A 60 11.56 37.20 -30.66
N ILE A 61 12.14 38.31 -30.20
CA ILE A 61 12.63 38.45 -28.82
C ILE A 61 11.51 38.95 -27.90
N ASP A 62 10.55 39.74 -28.39
CA ASP A 62 9.40 40.25 -27.62
C ASP A 62 8.14 40.35 -28.50
N VAL A 63 7.19 39.43 -28.32
CA VAL A 63 5.93 39.39 -29.10
C VAL A 63 4.72 39.57 -28.18
N LEU A 64 3.88 40.55 -28.49
CA LEU A 64 2.61 40.80 -27.80
C LEU A 64 1.43 40.68 -28.77
N VAL A 65 0.56 39.70 -28.54
CA VAL A 65 -0.68 39.52 -29.28
C VAL A 65 -1.87 39.77 -28.36
N SER A 66 -2.69 40.76 -28.72
CA SER A 66 -3.93 41.11 -28.03
C SER A 66 -5.13 40.75 -28.90
N ALA A 67 -5.83 39.66 -28.53
CA ALA A 67 -7.04 39.14 -29.17
C ALA A 67 -6.85 38.63 -30.62
N GLY A 68 -6.82 37.30 -30.77
CA GLY A 68 -6.96 36.62 -32.06
C GLY A 68 -7.60 35.24 -31.95
N ALA A 69 -7.96 34.62 -33.09
CA ALA A 69 -8.43 33.24 -33.11
C ALA A 69 -7.22 32.30 -33.05
N ASP A 70 -6.26 32.44 -33.97
CA ASP A 70 -5.15 31.51 -34.14
C ASP A 70 -3.77 32.23 -34.09
N VAL A 71 -2.88 31.80 -33.20
CA VAL A 71 -1.51 32.35 -33.05
C VAL A 71 -0.45 31.25 -33.19
N LEU A 72 0.45 31.38 -34.16
CA LEU A 72 1.56 30.44 -34.41
C LEU A 72 2.93 31.11 -34.22
N VAL A 73 3.71 30.64 -33.23
CA VAL A 73 5.08 31.13 -32.96
C VAL A 73 6.08 29.96 -32.93
N PRO A 74 6.86 29.73 -34.00
CA PRO A 74 7.82 28.63 -34.04
C PRO A 74 9.03 28.80 -33.12
N ALA A 75 9.45 30.03 -32.81
CA ALA A 75 10.58 30.30 -31.91
C ALA A 75 10.50 31.72 -31.32
N GLY A 76 10.74 31.89 -30.02
CA GLY A 76 10.85 33.22 -29.40
C GLY A 76 11.52 33.19 -28.03
N VAL A 77 11.89 34.37 -27.51
CA VAL A 77 12.42 34.50 -26.15
C VAL A 77 11.28 34.86 -25.21
N ASP A 78 10.52 35.92 -25.50
CA ASP A 78 9.41 36.38 -24.65
C ASP A 78 8.10 36.57 -25.47
N LEU A 79 7.04 35.83 -25.13
CA LEU A 79 5.72 35.91 -25.81
C LEU A 79 4.57 36.09 -24.81
N LEU A 80 3.78 37.16 -25.00
CA LEU A 80 2.54 37.39 -24.25
C LEU A 80 1.31 37.35 -25.18
N VAL A 81 0.43 36.36 -24.98
CA VAL A 81 -0.84 36.24 -25.72
C VAL A 81 -2.01 36.46 -24.78
N VAL A 82 -2.66 37.62 -24.87
CA VAL A 82 -3.65 38.07 -23.86
C VAL A 82 -4.99 37.34 -23.98
N VAL A 83 -5.41 36.95 -25.20
CA VAL A 83 -6.66 36.21 -25.50
C VAL A 83 -6.52 35.49 -26.84
N GLY A 84 -6.78 34.17 -26.87
CA GLY A 84 -6.75 33.32 -28.09
C GLY A 84 -7.79 32.20 -28.05
N ILE A 85 -8.28 31.74 -29.21
CA ILE A 85 -8.96 30.43 -29.28
C ILE A 85 -7.89 29.34 -29.35
N ASP A 86 -6.96 29.43 -30.29
CA ASP A 86 -5.88 28.47 -30.53
C ASP A 86 -4.50 29.15 -30.51
N VAL A 87 -3.62 28.71 -29.63
CA VAL A 87 -2.24 29.23 -29.51
C VAL A 87 -1.27 28.06 -29.64
N LEU A 88 -0.41 28.04 -30.66
CA LEU A 88 0.60 27.00 -30.85
C LEU A 88 2.01 27.59 -30.93
N ILE A 89 2.85 27.14 -30.01
CA ILE A 89 4.18 27.70 -29.78
C ILE A 89 5.19 26.56 -29.78
N ALA A 90 6.17 26.61 -30.68
CA ALA A 90 7.08 25.49 -30.84
C ALA A 90 8.33 25.58 -29.93
N ALA A 91 8.84 26.78 -29.65
CA ALA A 91 9.99 26.99 -28.76
C ALA A 91 9.96 28.39 -28.11
N GLY A 92 10.12 28.48 -26.79
CA GLY A 92 10.09 29.75 -26.01
C GLY A 92 10.95 29.70 -24.74
N SER A 93 11.46 30.84 -24.25
CA SER A 93 11.95 30.92 -22.86
C SER A 93 10.85 31.35 -21.91
N ASP A 94 10.16 32.48 -22.13
CA ASP A 94 9.16 33.01 -21.20
C ASP A 94 7.82 33.25 -21.91
N MET A 95 6.75 32.65 -21.39
CA MET A 95 5.49 32.59 -22.13
C MET A 95 4.23 32.69 -21.24
N PRO A 96 3.84 33.92 -20.88
CA PRO A 96 2.55 34.19 -20.25
C PRO A 96 1.36 34.18 -21.25
N VAL A 97 0.35 33.36 -20.97
CA VAL A 97 -0.96 33.31 -21.63
C VAL A 97 -2.06 33.55 -20.60
N PRO A 98 -2.53 34.80 -20.41
CA PRO A 98 -3.61 35.10 -19.48
C PRO A 98 -4.92 34.34 -19.73
N ALA A 99 -5.34 34.14 -20.98
CA ALA A 99 -6.58 33.42 -21.29
C ALA A 99 -6.54 32.76 -22.67
N GLY A 100 -6.96 31.49 -22.77
CA GLY A 100 -7.10 30.77 -24.04
C GLY A 100 -8.09 29.61 -23.98
N ILE A 101 -8.63 29.17 -25.12
CA ILE A 101 -9.39 27.90 -25.19
C ILE A 101 -8.38 26.75 -25.32
N ASP A 102 -7.54 26.75 -26.36
CA ASP A 102 -6.53 25.73 -26.65
C ASP A 102 -5.11 26.34 -26.70
N VAL A 103 -4.20 25.89 -25.83
CA VAL A 103 -2.80 26.34 -25.76
C VAL A 103 -1.88 25.14 -25.92
N PHE A 104 -1.08 25.10 -26.99
CA PHE A 104 -0.09 24.05 -27.24
C PHE A 104 1.34 24.60 -27.26
N VAL A 105 2.24 23.98 -26.49
CA VAL A 105 3.62 24.41 -26.32
C VAL A 105 4.52 23.20 -26.52
N SER A 106 5.34 23.15 -27.57
CA SER A 106 6.20 21.97 -27.79
C SER A 106 7.51 21.99 -27.01
N ALA A 107 8.06 23.17 -26.70
CA ALA A 107 9.26 23.35 -25.88
C ALA A 107 9.25 24.75 -25.22
N GLY A 108 9.35 24.83 -23.89
CA GLY A 108 9.36 26.11 -23.15
C GLY A 108 10.27 26.04 -21.92
N VAL A 109 10.94 27.13 -21.51
CA VAL A 109 11.59 27.16 -20.19
C VAL A 109 10.56 27.52 -19.12
N ASP A 110 9.79 28.60 -19.31
CA ASP A 110 8.80 29.12 -18.37
C ASP A 110 7.44 29.34 -19.07
N VAL A 111 6.46 28.47 -18.80
CA VAL A 111 5.10 28.53 -19.36
C VAL A 111 4.12 28.95 -18.28
N LEU A 112 3.38 30.06 -18.48
CA LEU A 112 2.42 30.59 -17.51
C LEU A 112 1.04 30.73 -18.14
N VAL A 113 0.08 29.86 -17.81
CA VAL A 113 -1.31 29.96 -18.28
C VAL A 113 -2.23 30.37 -17.14
N SER A 114 -2.89 31.52 -17.24
CA SER A 114 -3.73 32.01 -16.14
C SER A 114 -5.17 31.46 -16.17
N ALA A 115 -5.72 31.19 -17.36
CA ALA A 115 -7.00 30.52 -17.57
C ALA A 115 -7.03 29.79 -18.93
N GLY A 116 -7.23 28.47 -18.95
CA GLY A 116 -7.28 27.65 -20.17
C GLY A 116 -8.41 26.62 -20.16
N ILE A 117 -8.98 26.25 -21.31
CA ILE A 117 -9.82 25.04 -21.40
C ILE A 117 -8.91 23.83 -21.62
N ASP A 118 -8.10 23.82 -22.67
CA ASP A 118 -7.13 22.78 -23.00
C ASP A 118 -5.70 23.36 -23.08
N VAL A 119 -4.81 22.94 -22.20
CA VAL A 119 -3.39 23.34 -22.16
C VAL A 119 -2.53 22.11 -22.36
N LEU A 120 -1.66 22.09 -23.38
CA LEU A 120 -0.73 21.01 -23.65
C LEU A 120 0.70 21.55 -23.73
N VAL A 121 1.57 21.09 -22.83
CA VAL A 121 3.01 21.39 -22.84
C VAL A 121 3.79 20.10 -23.07
N ALA A 122 4.41 19.92 -24.24
CA ALA A 122 5.12 18.70 -24.57
C ALA A 122 6.49 18.59 -23.86
N ALA A 123 7.17 19.72 -23.66
CA ALA A 123 8.42 19.79 -22.92
C ALA A 123 8.57 21.18 -22.27
N GLY A 124 8.80 21.27 -20.96
CA GLY A 124 9.27 22.53 -20.39
C GLY A 124 9.79 22.49 -18.97
N SER A 125 10.69 23.41 -18.62
CA SER A 125 11.32 23.42 -17.29
C SER A 125 10.31 23.77 -16.20
N ASP A 126 9.60 24.90 -16.31
CA ASP A 126 8.66 25.41 -15.32
C ASP A 126 7.30 25.69 -16.00
N VAL A 127 6.25 24.97 -15.60
CA VAL A 127 4.88 25.14 -16.14
C VAL A 127 3.93 25.52 -15.01
N LEU A 128 3.34 26.70 -15.07
CA LEU A 128 2.36 27.21 -14.12
C LEU A 128 1.00 27.41 -14.80
N VAL A 129 -0.03 26.68 -14.35
CA VAL A 129 -1.42 26.88 -14.80
C VAL A 129 -2.29 27.31 -13.61
N ALA A 130 -2.78 28.55 -13.61
CA ALA A 130 -3.59 29.06 -12.49
C ALA A 130 -5.05 28.54 -12.51
N ALA A 131 -5.64 28.33 -13.70
CA ALA A 131 -6.95 27.73 -13.87
C ALA A 131 -7.03 26.98 -15.23
N GLY A 132 -7.34 25.68 -15.25
CA GLY A 132 -7.37 24.87 -16.48
C GLY A 132 -8.44 23.78 -16.45
N ILE A 133 -9.21 23.52 -17.52
CA ILE A 133 -10.12 22.35 -17.54
C ILE A 133 -9.34 21.07 -17.84
N ASN A 134 -8.47 21.05 -18.86
CA ASN A 134 -7.60 19.93 -19.25
C ASN A 134 -6.15 20.43 -19.39
N VAL A 135 -5.24 19.98 -18.54
CA VAL A 135 -3.81 20.36 -18.60
C VAL A 135 -2.96 19.11 -18.80
N LEU A 136 -2.27 18.99 -19.93
CA LEU A 136 -1.36 17.88 -20.24
C LEU A 136 0.08 18.38 -20.33
N VAL A 137 0.97 17.94 -19.43
CA VAL A 137 2.41 18.21 -19.51
C VAL A 137 3.17 16.91 -19.74
N ALA A 138 3.81 16.73 -20.89
CA ALA A 138 4.40 15.43 -21.28
C ALA A 138 5.85 15.21 -20.81
N ALA A 139 6.57 16.28 -20.48
CA ALA A 139 7.90 16.26 -19.86
C ALA A 139 8.19 17.63 -19.23
N GLY A 140 8.51 17.69 -17.94
CA GLY A 140 8.95 18.95 -17.34
C GLY A 140 9.76 18.82 -16.06
N SER A 141 10.36 19.91 -15.59
CA SER A 141 11.03 19.89 -14.28
C SER A 141 10.02 20.21 -13.18
N ASP A 142 9.32 21.34 -13.26
CA ASP A 142 8.40 21.84 -12.24
C ASP A 142 7.03 22.19 -12.84
N VAL A 143 5.97 21.46 -12.49
CA VAL A 143 4.59 21.73 -12.94
C VAL A 143 3.71 22.12 -11.77
N LEU A 144 3.09 23.30 -11.83
CA LEU A 144 2.20 23.84 -10.81
C LEU A 144 0.83 24.16 -11.40
N VAL A 145 -0.22 23.45 -10.96
CA VAL A 145 -1.61 23.76 -11.36
C VAL A 145 -2.42 24.21 -10.13
N ALA A 146 -2.87 25.46 -10.11
CA ALA A 146 -3.56 26.00 -8.94
C ALA A 146 -5.04 25.58 -8.87
N ALA A 147 -5.72 25.41 -10.01
CA ALA A 147 -7.09 24.89 -10.09
C ALA A 147 -7.33 24.22 -11.45
N GLY A 148 -7.83 22.97 -11.49
CA GLY A 148 -8.27 22.39 -12.76
C GLY A 148 -9.03 21.08 -12.70
N SER A 149 -9.81 20.73 -13.72
CA SER A 149 -10.62 19.50 -13.70
C SER A 149 -9.77 18.26 -13.99
N ASP A 150 -9.01 18.24 -15.08
CA ASP A 150 -8.23 17.08 -15.55
C ASP A 150 -6.76 17.50 -15.79
N VAL A 151 -5.82 17.07 -14.95
CA VAL A 151 -4.38 17.38 -15.08
C VAL A 151 -3.58 16.09 -15.27
N LEU A 152 -2.83 15.98 -16.36
CA LEU A 152 -2.00 14.83 -16.66
C LEU A 152 -0.55 15.29 -16.84
N ALA A 153 0.36 14.86 -15.97
CA ALA A 153 1.78 15.18 -16.08
C ALA A 153 2.60 13.89 -16.24
N ALA A 154 3.35 13.74 -17.32
CA ALA A 154 4.25 12.60 -17.53
C ALA A 154 5.72 13.06 -17.42
N ASN A 155 6.56 12.26 -16.76
CA ASN A 155 8.00 12.50 -16.61
C ASN A 155 8.34 13.89 -16.04
N ALA A 156 7.65 14.31 -14.98
CA ALA A 156 7.88 15.59 -14.33
C ALA A 156 8.70 15.40 -13.05
N SER A 157 9.73 16.20 -12.77
CA SER A 157 10.50 16.07 -11.52
C SER A 157 9.65 16.44 -10.30
N ASP A 158 8.99 17.60 -10.36
CA ASP A 158 8.19 18.18 -9.29
C ASP A 158 6.80 18.56 -9.85
N VAL A 159 5.71 18.01 -9.29
CA VAL A 159 4.34 18.38 -9.69
C VAL A 159 3.52 18.76 -8.47
N ARG A 160 2.92 19.96 -8.45
CA ARG A 160 1.97 20.35 -7.41
C ARG A 160 0.66 20.82 -7.99
N VAL A 161 -0.43 20.16 -7.60
CA VAL A 161 -1.79 20.55 -7.97
C VAL A 161 -2.55 20.94 -6.70
N ALA A 162 -3.04 22.18 -6.64
CA ALA A 162 -3.64 22.75 -5.42
C ALA A 162 -5.17 22.60 -5.33
N ALA A 163 -5.85 22.26 -6.43
CA ALA A 163 -7.25 21.89 -6.48
C ALA A 163 -7.59 21.25 -7.83
N GLY A 164 -8.08 20.01 -7.85
CA GLY A 164 -8.60 19.41 -9.08
C GLY A 164 -9.47 18.16 -8.92
N ILE A 165 -10.11 17.74 -10.01
CA ILE A 165 -11.10 16.63 -10.03
C ILE A 165 -10.45 15.30 -10.47
N ASP A 166 -9.49 15.33 -11.38
CA ASP A 166 -8.77 14.17 -11.93
C ASP A 166 -7.30 14.56 -12.19
N VAL A 167 -6.35 14.01 -11.43
CA VAL A 167 -4.92 14.32 -11.57
C VAL A 167 -4.13 13.02 -11.69
N LEU A 168 -3.45 12.81 -12.82
CA LEU A 168 -2.62 11.64 -13.06
C LEU A 168 -1.18 12.07 -13.36
N VAL A 169 -0.24 11.67 -12.50
CA VAL A 169 1.20 11.91 -12.70
C VAL A 169 1.91 10.60 -12.99
N ALA A 170 2.42 10.44 -14.22
CA ALA A 170 3.17 9.27 -14.64
C ALA A 170 4.68 9.53 -14.53
N ALA A 171 5.29 9.03 -13.44
CA ALA A 171 6.71 9.10 -13.11
C ALA A 171 7.26 10.52 -12.81
N GLY A 172 7.65 10.73 -11.55
CA GLY A 172 8.26 11.96 -11.04
C GLY A 172 8.84 11.77 -9.64
N SER A 173 9.70 12.67 -9.17
CA SER A 173 10.43 12.58 -7.90
C SER A 173 9.69 13.24 -6.73
N ASP A 174 8.96 14.33 -6.97
CA ASP A 174 8.32 15.14 -5.94
C ASP A 174 6.88 15.56 -6.35
N VAL A 175 5.89 14.69 -6.14
CA VAL A 175 4.48 14.97 -6.46
C VAL A 175 3.69 15.29 -5.19
N LEU A 176 3.12 16.51 -5.09
CA LEU A 176 2.27 16.96 -3.97
C LEU A 176 0.92 17.48 -4.48
N VAL A 177 -0.14 16.68 -4.39
CA VAL A 177 -1.53 17.11 -4.65
C VAL A 177 -2.18 17.54 -3.33
N ALA A 178 -2.63 18.80 -3.24
CA ALA A 178 -3.36 19.32 -2.10
C ALA A 178 -4.84 19.48 -2.46
N ALA A 179 -5.72 18.76 -1.74
CA ALA A 179 -7.17 18.96 -1.58
C ALA A 179 -8.03 19.36 -2.81
N GLY A 180 -8.74 18.39 -3.39
CA GLY A 180 -9.88 18.65 -4.28
C GLY A 180 -11.18 18.93 -3.51
N ILE A 181 -11.81 20.09 -3.73
CA ILE A 181 -13.13 20.46 -3.18
C ILE A 181 -14.24 19.82 -4.04
N ASN A 182 -14.36 18.50 -3.94
CA ASN A 182 -15.56 17.68 -4.12
C ASN A 182 -15.08 16.23 -4.00
N ALA A 183 -14.98 15.75 -2.76
CA ALA A 183 -14.60 14.38 -2.41
C ALA A 183 -15.69 13.36 -2.78
N GLN A 184 -16.17 13.40 -4.04
CA GLN A 184 -16.91 12.32 -4.67
C GLN A 184 -15.99 11.71 -5.73
N LEU A 185 -15.17 10.78 -5.23
CA LEU A 185 -14.59 9.61 -5.89
C LEU A 185 -13.71 9.91 -7.11
N ILE A 186 -12.41 10.06 -6.88
CA ILE A 186 -11.44 9.65 -7.91
C ILE A 186 -11.57 8.12 -7.98
N ASP A 187 -12.09 7.60 -9.10
CA ASP A 187 -12.30 6.16 -9.28
C ASP A 187 -10.96 5.40 -9.16
N VAL A 188 -9.88 5.92 -9.77
CA VAL A 188 -8.56 5.27 -9.77
C VAL A 188 -7.42 6.28 -9.77
N LEU A 189 -6.49 6.17 -8.81
CA LEU A 189 -5.23 6.92 -8.77
C LEU A 189 -4.03 5.96 -8.82
N VAL A 190 -3.03 6.27 -9.65
CA VAL A 190 -1.75 5.54 -9.72
C VAL A 190 -0.61 6.53 -9.47
N ALA A 191 0.20 6.28 -8.45
CA ALA A 191 1.34 7.13 -8.06
C ALA A 191 2.64 6.33 -7.97
N ALA A 192 3.76 6.94 -8.37
CA ALA A 192 5.08 6.31 -8.24
C ALA A 192 6.21 7.33 -8.05
N GLY A 193 7.17 7.00 -7.16
CA GLY A 193 8.44 7.71 -7.05
C GLY A 193 8.43 9.01 -6.24
N SER A 194 7.45 9.22 -5.36
CA SER A 194 7.29 10.48 -4.61
C SER A 194 7.82 10.40 -3.19
N ASP A 195 8.41 11.48 -2.66
CA ASP A 195 8.80 11.53 -1.25
C ASP A 195 7.59 11.43 -0.30
N VAL A 196 6.51 12.19 -0.55
CA VAL A 196 5.32 12.21 0.32
C VAL A 196 4.03 12.25 -0.50
N LEU A 197 3.12 11.31 -0.26
CA LEU A 197 1.78 11.27 -0.88
C LEU A 197 0.69 11.28 0.20
N VAL A 198 -0.27 12.20 0.08
CA VAL A 198 -1.43 12.29 0.97
C VAL A 198 -2.71 12.25 0.15
N THR A 199 -3.58 11.27 0.40
CA THR A 199 -4.82 11.05 -0.38
C THR A 199 -6.02 10.82 0.54
N THR A 200 -7.21 11.24 0.08
CA THR A 200 -8.47 11.02 0.80
C THR A 200 -9.63 10.78 -0.18
N GLY A 201 -10.49 9.80 0.07
CA GLY A 201 -11.73 9.60 -0.69
C GLY A 201 -11.52 9.08 -2.12
N ILE A 202 -10.64 8.10 -2.28
CA ILE A 202 -10.26 7.49 -3.57
C ILE A 202 -10.81 6.05 -3.60
N ASP A 203 -11.60 5.67 -4.60
CA ASP A 203 -12.11 4.28 -4.67
C ASP A 203 -10.97 3.29 -4.84
N VAL A 204 -10.05 3.52 -5.77
CA VAL A 204 -8.86 2.67 -5.99
C VAL A 204 -7.57 3.49 -6.00
N LEU A 205 -6.63 3.20 -5.11
CA LEU A 205 -5.28 3.78 -5.12
C LEU A 205 -4.22 2.68 -5.32
N VAL A 206 -3.33 2.89 -6.29
CA VAL A 206 -2.12 2.08 -6.52
C VAL A 206 -0.89 2.97 -6.35
N ALA A 207 -0.02 2.67 -5.37
CA ALA A 207 1.17 3.46 -5.10
C ALA A 207 2.44 2.61 -5.01
N ALA A 208 3.57 3.11 -5.53
CA ALA A 208 4.84 2.40 -5.45
C ALA A 208 6.07 3.32 -5.30
N GLY A 209 7.03 2.93 -4.47
CA GLY A 209 8.27 3.70 -4.28
C GLY A 209 8.01 5.10 -3.73
N ILE A 210 7.26 5.16 -2.63
CA ILE A 210 6.93 6.40 -1.91
C ILE A 210 7.62 6.36 -0.55
N ASP A 211 8.31 7.39 -0.08
CA ASP A 211 8.91 7.34 1.25
C ASP A 211 7.82 7.40 2.34
N VAL A 212 6.86 8.32 2.22
CA VAL A 212 5.73 8.46 3.15
C VAL A 212 4.38 8.52 2.44
N LEU A 213 3.49 7.55 2.68
CA LEU A 213 2.12 7.54 2.19
C LEU A 213 1.10 7.68 3.33
N VAL A 214 0.21 8.65 3.22
CA VAL A 214 -0.98 8.81 4.09
C VAL A 214 -2.24 8.70 3.24
N ALA A 215 -3.07 7.68 3.47
CA ALA A 215 -4.31 7.46 2.72
C ALA A 215 -5.51 7.31 3.65
N ALA A 216 -6.67 7.89 3.30
CA ALA A 216 -7.89 7.73 4.09
C ALA A 216 -9.16 7.59 3.23
N GLY A 217 -10.03 6.65 3.57
CA GLY A 217 -11.32 6.47 2.90
C GLY A 217 -11.17 5.95 1.48
N SER A 218 -10.57 4.75 1.34
CA SER A 218 -10.36 4.11 0.04
C SER A 218 -10.90 2.70 -0.02
N ASP A 219 -11.80 2.39 -0.94
CA ASP A 219 -12.34 1.04 -1.08
C ASP A 219 -11.21 0.01 -1.34
N VAL A 220 -10.26 0.33 -2.21
CA VAL A 220 -9.11 -0.52 -2.53
C VAL A 220 -7.80 0.28 -2.53
N LEU A 221 -6.84 -0.14 -1.73
CA LEU A 221 -5.50 0.45 -1.65
C LEU A 221 -4.43 -0.62 -1.86
N VAL A 222 -3.62 -0.49 -2.92
CA VAL A 222 -2.54 -1.41 -3.29
C VAL A 222 -1.20 -0.67 -3.28
N VAL A 223 -0.25 -1.13 -2.47
CA VAL A 223 0.97 -0.37 -2.21
C VAL A 223 2.23 -1.25 -2.17
N PHE A 224 3.32 -0.77 -2.77
CA PHE A 224 4.59 -1.50 -2.85
C PHE A 224 5.82 -0.62 -2.59
N GLY A 225 6.73 -1.06 -1.72
CA GLY A 225 8.02 -0.38 -1.52
C GLY A 225 7.84 1.02 -0.93
N ILE A 226 7.30 1.10 0.28
CA ILE A 226 7.11 2.36 1.02
C ILE A 226 7.84 2.28 2.34
N ASP A 227 8.56 3.33 2.73
CA ASP A 227 9.22 3.31 4.05
C ASP A 227 8.18 3.48 5.18
N LEU A 228 7.20 4.39 5.02
CA LEU A 228 6.13 4.63 5.99
C LEU A 228 4.75 4.73 5.34
N LEU A 229 3.85 3.79 5.67
CA LEU A 229 2.44 3.83 5.28
C LEU A 229 1.52 4.07 6.48
N ILE A 230 0.68 5.10 6.39
CA ILE A 230 -0.45 5.36 7.29
C ILE A 230 -1.75 5.27 6.48
N ALA A 231 -2.57 4.23 6.69
CA ALA A 231 -3.85 4.09 6.00
C ALA A 231 -5.04 3.93 6.96
N ALA A 232 -6.18 4.54 6.63
CA ALA A 232 -7.39 4.43 7.45
C ALA A 232 -8.68 4.32 6.62
N GLY A 233 -9.62 3.49 7.04
CA GLY A 233 -10.93 3.39 6.41
C GLY A 233 -10.86 2.81 5.00
N SER A 234 -10.29 1.60 4.88
CA SER A 234 -10.21 0.90 3.59
C SER A 234 -10.93 -0.43 3.60
N ASP A 235 -11.73 -0.74 2.59
CA ASP A 235 -12.37 -2.07 2.53
C ASP A 235 -11.30 -3.15 2.24
N VAL A 236 -10.38 -2.87 1.31
CA VAL A 236 -9.29 -3.78 0.94
C VAL A 236 -7.94 -3.04 0.89
N LEU A 237 -6.98 -3.50 1.69
CA LEU A 237 -5.60 -3.01 1.68
C LEU A 237 -4.63 -4.14 1.32
N VAL A 238 -3.82 -3.95 0.29
CA VAL A 238 -2.76 -4.88 -0.14
C VAL A 238 -1.42 -4.16 -0.13
N VAL A 239 -0.48 -4.64 0.68
CA VAL A 239 0.79 -3.97 0.91
C VAL A 239 1.95 -4.95 0.84
N ALA A 240 3.07 -4.54 0.22
CA ALA A 240 4.30 -5.31 0.31
C ALA A 240 5.58 -4.47 0.30
N GLY A 241 6.59 -4.92 1.05
CA GLY A 241 7.86 -4.21 1.18
C GLY A 241 7.67 -2.86 1.88
N ILE A 242 7.10 -2.87 3.09
CA ILE A 242 6.82 -1.66 3.85
C ILE A 242 7.61 -1.68 5.15
N ASP A 243 8.54 -0.77 5.39
CA ASP A 243 9.33 -0.80 6.63
C ASP A 243 8.43 -0.56 7.86
N VAL A 244 7.61 0.49 7.83
CA VAL A 244 6.67 0.84 8.90
C VAL A 244 5.25 0.98 8.37
N LEU A 245 4.35 0.16 8.88
CA LEU A 245 2.95 0.16 8.47
C LEU A 245 2.03 0.47 9.67
N VAL A 246 1.18 1.49 9.52
CA VAL A 246 0.19 1.93 10.50
C VAL A 246 -1.19 1.93 9.85
N VAL A 247 -2.11 1.08 10.32
CA VAL A 247 -3.42 0.94 9.68
C VAL A 247 -4.57 0.90 10.68
N ALA A 248 -5.70 1.48 10.31
CA ALA A 248 -6.91 1.49 11.12
C ALA A 248 -8.17 1.29 10.28
N GLU A 249 -9.16 0.58 10.83
CA GLU A 249 -10.50 0.44 10.21
C GLU A 249 -10.38 -0.10 8.77
N VAL A 250 -9.83 -1.32 8.63
CA VAL A 250 -9.71 -1.99 7.33
C VAL A 250 -10.42 -3.32 7.35
N ASP A 251 -11.33 -3.60 6.43
CA ASP A 251 -12.05 -4.88 6.46
C ASP A 251 -11.11 -6.05 6.10
N VAL A 252 -10.37 -5.93 5.00
CA VAL A 252 -9.44 -6.98 4.53
C VAL A 252 -8.04 -6.42 4.30
N LEU A 253 -7.04 -6.98 4.96
CA LEU A 253 -5.64 -6.65 4.77
C LEU A 253 -4.81 -7.86 4.32
N VAL A 254 -4.01 -7.67 3.28
CA VAL A 254 -2.92 -8.55 2.87
C VAL A 254 -1.60 -7.80 2.96
N ALA A 255 -0.70 -8.21 3.85
CA ALA A 255 0.59 -7.57 4.10
C ALA A 255 1.76 -8.56 3.94
N ALA A 256 2.84 -8.14 3.28
CA ALA A 256 4.05 -8.95 3.12
C ALA A 256 5.35 -8.16 3.23
N GLY A 257 6.35 -8.67 3.95
CA GLY A 257 7.69 -8.07 4.00
C GLY A 257 7.66 -6.70 4.66
N SER A 258 7.21 -6.65 5.91
CA SER A 258 7.19 -5.41 6.70
C SER A 258 7.92 -5.58 8.01
N ASP A 259 8.73 -4.61 8.39
CA ASP A 259 9.53 -4.72 9.61
C ASP A 259 8.66 -4.44 10.85
N VAL A 260 7.95 -3.31 10.86
CA VAL A 260 7.17 -2.85 12.02
C VAL A 260 5.71 -2.62 11.65
N TRP A 261 4.81 -3.22 12.42
CA TRP A 261 3.38 -3.07 12.19
C TRP A 261 2.55 -2.62 13.40
N VAL A 262 1.66 -1.65 13.17
CA VAL A 262 0.67 -1.16 14.15
C VAL A 262 -0.69 -1.13 13.48
N ALA A 263 -1.63 -1.95 13.96
CA ALA A 263 -2.94 -2.07 13.35
C ALA A 263 -4.08 -2.18 14.36
N ALA A 264 -5.23 -1.61 14.02
CA ALA A 264 -6.44 -1.67 14.83
C ALA A 264 -7.71 -1.76 13.95
N GLY A 265 -8.69 -2.54 14.40
CA GLY A 265 -9.97 -2.65 13.69
C GLY A 265 -9.80 -3.26 12.30
N ILE A 266 -9.05 -4.35 12.19
CA ILE A 266 -8.99 -5.18 10.98
C ILE A 266 -9.93 -6.37 11.16
N ASP A 267 -10.81 -6.65 10.20
CA ASP A 267 -11.68 -7.82 10.28
C ASP A 267 -10.94 -9.11 9.86
N VAL A 268 -10.24 -9.05 8.73
CA VAL A 268 -9.48 -10.18 8.16
C VAL A 268 -8.06 -9.74 7.80
N LEU A 269 -7.06 -10.45 8.34
CA LEU A 269 -5.64 -10.23 8.01
C LEU A 269 -4.99 -11.48 7.42
N VAL A 270 -4.24 -11.29 6.33
CA VAL A 270 -3.20 -12.20 5.84
C VAL A 270 -1.84 -11.50 5.93
N ALA A 271 -0.92 -12.02 6.73
CA ALA A 271 0.40 -11.44 6.96
C ALA A 271 1.53 -12.45 6.65
N ALA A 272 2.60 -12.00 5.99
CA ALA A 272 3.76 -12.83 5.73
C ALA A 272 5.09 -12.08 5.86
N GLY A 273 6.11 -12.70 6.47
CA GLY A 273 7.45 -12.09 6.55
C GLY A 273 7.44 -10.77 7.31
N ILE A 274 6.91 -10.78 8.52
CA ILE A 274 6.84 -9.62 9.40
C ILE A 274 7.71 -9.90 10.63
N ASP A 275 8.56 -8.98 11.05
CA ASP A 275 9.39 -9.22 12.25
C ASP A 275 8.51 -9.22 13.52
N VAL A 276 7.68 -8.19 13.71
CA VAL A 276 6.83 -8.05 14.90
C VAL A 276 5.38 -7.69 14.55
N LEU A 277 4.44 -8.48 15.05
CA LEU A 277 3.01 -8.41 14.77
C LEU A 277 2.18 -8.38 16.07
N VAL A 278 1.45 -7.29 16.36
CA VAL A 278 0.57 -7.16 17.55
C VAL A 278 -0.87 -6.82 17.14
N VAL A 279 -1.83 -7.67 17.50
CA VAL A 279 -3.15 -7.70 16.85
C VAL A 279 -4.30 -8.16 17.73
N GLY A 280 -5.52 -7.73 17.35
CA GLY A 280 -6.78 -8.29 17.82
C GLY A 280 -7.87 -8.14 16.76
N PHE A 281 -8.00 -9.16 15.91
CA PHE A 281 -8.86 -9.19 14.71
C PHE A 281 -9.81 -10.36 14.78
N ASN A 282 -10.86 -10.37 13.95
CA ASN A 282 -11.74 -11.55 13.90
C ASN A 282 -11.01 -12.75 13.29
N VAL A 283 -10.31 -12.57 12.17
CA VAL A 283 -9.59 -13.66 11.46
C VAL A 283 -8.17 -13.25 11.09
N LEU A 284 -7.18 -14.10 11.41
CA LEU A 284 -5.78 -13.91 11.04
C LEU A 284 -5.16 -15.18 10.44
N VAL A 285 -4.50 -15.03 9.29
CA VAL A 285 -3.58 -15.99 8.68
C VAL A 285 -2.16 -15.39 8.63
N ALA A 286 -1.22 -15.93 9.40
CA ALA A 286 0.14 -15.40 9.50
C ALA A 286 1.20 -16.45 9.11
N ALA A 287 2.25 -16.05 8.39
CA ALA A 287 3.34 -16.96 8.03
C ALA A 287 4.72 -16.30 8.08
N GLY A 288 5.72 -16.98 8.65
CA GLY A 288 7.09 -16.46 8.69
C GLY A 288 7.17 -15.16 9.49
N ILE A 289 6.71 -15.18 10.73
CA ILE A 289 6.74 -14.02 11.64
C ILE A 289 7.71 -14.35 12.78
N ASP A 290 8.64 -13.46 13.12
CA ASP A 290 9.54 -13.74 14.24
C ASP A 290 8.77 -13.67 15.58
N VAL A 291 7.99 -12.60 15.80
CA VAL A 291 7.20 -12.42 17.03
C VAL A 291 5.75 -12.02 16.75
N LEU A 292 4.80 -12.83 17.19
CA LEU A 292 3.35 -12.58 17.10
C LEU A 292 2.70 -12.51 18.49
N VAL A 293 2.03 -11.40 18.79
CA VAL A 293 1.14 -11.25 19.95
C VAL A 293 -0.30 -11.04 19.47
N ALA A 294 -1.16 -12.02 19.73
CA ALA A 294 -2.55 -12.05 19.28
C ALA A 294 -3.52 -12.19 20.45
N ALA A 295 -4.55 -11.33 20.50
CA ALA A 295 -5.58 -11.38 21.53
C ALA A 295 -6.99 -11.16 20.96
N GLY A 296 -7.99 -11.92 21.45
CA GLY A 296 -9.40 -11.69 21.11
C GLY A 296 -9.75 -12.02 19.66
N ILE A 297 -9.22 -13.14 19.15
CA ILE A 297 -9.38 -13.56 17.74
C ILE A 297 -10.37 -14.72 17.63
N ASP A 298 -11.30 -14.70 16.68
CA ASP A 298 -12.17 -15.85 16.44
C ASP A 298 -11.39 -17.00 15.79
N VAL A 299 -10.62 -16.73 14.72
CA VAL A 299 -9.83 -17.74 14.02
C VAL A 299 -8.41 -17.26 13.75
N LEU A 300 -7.41 -17.95 14.32
CA LEU A 300 -5.99 -17.72 14.10
C LEU A 300 -5.33 -18.94 13.45
N VAL A 301 -4.75 -18.77 12.26
CA VAL A 301 -3.94 -19.78 11.57
C VAL A 301 -2.52 -19.25 11.40
N VAL A 302 -1.52 -19.96 11.93
CA VAL A 302 -0.12 -19.56 11.84
C VAL A 302 0.79 -20.68 11.35
N VAL A 303 1.82 -20.30 10.58
CA VAL A 303 2.85 -21.22 10.09
C VAL A 303 4.23 -20.59 10.19
N GLY A 304 5.21 -21.25 10.80
CA GLY A 304 6.59 -20.76 10.82
C GLY A 304 6.71 -19.48 11.65
N ILE A 305 6.35 -19.52 12.93
CA ILE A 305 6.41 -18.36 13.83
C ILE A 305 7.43 -18.65 14.92
N ASP A 306 8.50 -17.88 15.07
CA ASP A 306 9.50 -18.20 16.11
C ASP A 306 8.87 -18.09 17.52
N VAL A 307 8.17 -16.98 17.82
CA VAL A 307 7.49 -16.77 19.11
C VAL A 307 6.04 -16.32 18.92
N LEU A 308 5.09 -17.13 19.40
CA LEU A 308 3.66 -16.81 19.44
C LEU A 308 3.15 -16.67 20.88
N VAL A 309 2.53 -15.54 21.19
CA VAL A 309 1.70 -15.32 22.38
C VAL A 309 0.25 -15.12 21.95
N ALA A 310 -0.61 -16.04 22.34
CA ALA A 310 -2.01 -16.10 21.95
C ALA A 310 -2.92 -16.09 23.18
N SER A 311 -3.94 -15.23 23.20
CA SER A 311 -4.91 -15.20 24.30
C SER A 311 -6.33 -14.95 23.82
N GLU A 312 -7.31 -15.57 24.47
CA GLU A 312 -8.74 -15.33 24.18
C GLU A 312 -9.07 -15.58 22.71
N ILE A 313 -8.78 -16.79 22.21
CA ILE A 313 -9.00 -17.17 20.81
C ILE A 313 -9.98 -18.32 20.72
N VAL A 314 -10.94 -18.28 19.80
CA VAL A 314 -11.89 -19.40 19.66
C VAL A 314 -11.20 -20.59 19.00
N VAL A 315 -10.58 -20.40 17.84
CA VAL A 315 -9.84 -21.46 17.13
C VAL A 315 -8.43 -21.02 16.79
N LEU A 316 -7.43 -21.79 17.23
CA LEU A 316 -6.03 -21.59 16.90
C LEU A 316 -5.44 -22.83 16.21
N VAL A 317 -4.81 -22.62 15.06
CA VAL A 317 -4.00 -23.62 14.35
C VAL A 317 -2.58 -23.08 14.23
N ALA A 318 -1.61 -23.71 14.91
CA ALA A 318 -0.20 -23.33 14.85
C ALA A 318 0.67 -24.47 14.36
N ASN A 319 1.48 -24.22 13.33
CA ASN A 319 2.44 -25.18 12.81
C ASN A 319 3.85 -24.58 12.72
N GLY A 320 4.85 -25.28 13.24
CA GLY A 320 6.26 -24.93 13.03
C GLY A 320 6.66 -23.67 13.80
N SER A 321 6.38 -23.60 15.10
CA SER A 321 6.81 -22.49 15.95
C SER A 321 7.87 -22.93 16.95
N ASP A 322 8.86 -22.10 17.26
CA ASP A 322 9.81 -22.47 18.31
C ASP A 322 9.13 -22.39 19.69
N VAL A 323 8.42 -21.29 19.97
CA VAL A 323 7.74 -21.08 21.25
C VAL A 323 6.31 -20.62 21.06
N LEU A 324 5.36 -21.34 21.68
CA LEU A 324 3.95 -20.97 21.73
C LEU A 324 3.46 -20.88 23.18
N VAL A 325 2.91 -19.72 23.54
CA VAL A 325 2.19 -19.49 24.80
C VAL A 325 0.73 -19.18 24.48
N ALA A 326 -0.19 -20.06 24.87
CA ALA A 326 -1.63 -19.92 24.64
C ALA A 326 -2.44 -19.88 25.95
N ALA A 327 -3.40 -18.97 26.05
CA ALA A 327 -4.27 -18.86 27.20
C ALA A 327 -5.74 -18.60 26.83
N GLY A 328 -6.69 -19.34 27.40
CA GLY A 328 -8.11 -19.10 27.16
C GLY A 328 -8.49 -19.34 25.70
N ILE A 329 -8.18 -20.52 25.18
CA ILE A 329 -8.47 -20.89 23.79
C ILE A 329 -9.52 -22.00 23.77
N ASP A 330 -10.60 -21.90 23.00
CA ASP A 330 -11.60 -22.98 22.97
C ASP A 330 -11.04 -24.21 22.24
N MET A 331 -10.41 -24.02 21.08
CA MET A 331 -9.80 -25.09 20.30
C MET A 331 -8.39 -24.74 19.81
N LEU A 332 -7.40 -25.55 20.20
CA LEU A 332 -6.01 -25.41 19.78
C LEU A 332 -5.54 -26.67 19.03
N VAL A 333 -5.06 -26.51 17.80
CA VAL A 333 -4.29 -27.51 17.06
C VAL A 333 -2.86 -27.01 16.91
N ALA A 334 -1.90 -27.69 17.50
CA ALA A 334 -0.49 -27.32 17.48
C ALA A 334 0.37 -28.47 16.94
N ALA A 335 1.22 -28.20 15.95
CA ALA A 335 2.16 -29.18 15.43
C ALA A 335 3.57 -28.64 15.20
N GLY A 336 4.60 -29.44 15.48
CA GLY A 336 5.99 -29.05 15.23
C GLY A 336 6.39 -27.83 16.07
N ILE A 337 6.21 -27.90 17.39
CA ILE A 337 6.51 -26.80 18.30
C ILE A 337 7.62 -27.24 19.28
N ASP A 338 8.70 -26.47 19.45
CA ASP A 338 9.72 -26.86 20.43
C ASP A 338 9.18 -26.71 21.87
N VAL A 339 8.58 -25.57 22.19
CA VAL A 339 8.02 -25.30 23.52
C VAL A 339 6.58 -24.78 23.43
N LEU A 340 5.64 -25.57 23.93
CA LEU A 340 4.22 -25.23 24.00
C LEU A 340 3.77 -25.11 25.47
N VAL A 341 3.33 -23.92 25.86
CA VAL A 341 2.74 -23.64 27.18
C VAL A 341 1.29 -23.22 27.01
N VAL A 342 0.37 -23.97 27.61
CA VAL A 342 -1.07 -23.70 27.50
C VAL A 342 -1.76 -23.62 28.85
N VAL A 343 -2.72 -22.69 28.97
CA VAL A 343 -3.55 -22.51 30.16
C VAL A 343 -5.01 -22.28 29.77
N GLY A 344 -5.94 -23.07 30.31
CA GLY A 344 -7.37 -22.85 30.08
C GLY A 344 -7.75 -23.08 28.62
N ILE A 345 -7.57 -24.31 28.13
CA ILE A 345 -7.88 -24.67 26.74
C ILE A 345 -8.96 -25.73 26.72
N ASP A 346 -10.13 -25.53 26.13
CA ASP A 346 -11.17 -26.57 26.17
C ASP A 346 -10.71 -27.83 25.41
N VAL A 347 -10.20 -27.67 24.18
CA VAL A 347 -9.69 -28.79 23.36
C VAL A 347 -8.31 -28.50 22.80
N LEU A 348 -7.31 -29.30 23.19
CA LEU A 348 -5.95 -29.27 22.65
C LEU A 348 -5.63 -30.55 21.86
N VAL A 349 -5.24 -30.38 20.59
CA VAL A 349 -4.60 -31.41 19.76
C VAL A 349 -3.15 -30.99 19.52
N ALA A 350 -2.20 -31.70 20.11
CA ALA A 350 -0.77 -31.43 20.03
C ALA A 350 -0.02 -32.59 19.38
N SER A 351 0.81 -32.30 18.39
CA SER A 351 1.65 -33.31 17.74
C SER A 351 3.07 -32.83 17.49
N GLU A 352 4.08 -33.70 17.62
CA GLU A 352 5.48 -33.35 17.33
C GLU A 352 5.92 -32.12 18.14
N ILE A 353 5.84 -32.22 19.47
CA ILE A 353 6.21 -31.14 20.39
C ILE A 353 7.35 -31.60 21.29
N ASP A 354 8.42 -30.83 21.44
CA ASP A 354 9.51 -31.25 22.34
C ASP A 354 9.07 -31.12 23.81
N VAL A 355 8.54 -29.96 24.20
CA VAL A 355 8.08 -29.70 25.58
C VAL A 355 6.66 -29.13 25.60
N LEU A 356 5.73 -29.85 26.20
CA LEU A 356 4.35 -29.41 26.44
C LEU A 356 4.06 -29.24 27.93
N VAL A 357 3.65 -28.02 28.32
CA VAL A 357 3.09 -27.71 29.65
C VAL A 357 1.63 -27.32 29.48
N ALA A 358 0.70 -28.17 29.93
CA ALA A 358 -0.74 -27.95 29.80
C ALA A 358 -1.42 -27.87 31.17
N ASN A 359 -2.18 -26.81 31.41
CA ASN A 359 -2.93 -26.63 32.65
C ASN A 359 -4.38 -26.22 32.40
N GLY A 360 -5.34 -26.96 32.96
CA GLY A 360 -6.75 -26.62 32.89
C GLY A 360 -7.33 -26.78 31.49
N SER A 361 -7.12 -27.95 30.86
CA SER A 361 -7.74 -28.27 29.58
C SER A 361 -8.78 -29.36 29.71
N ASP A 362 -9.94 -29.25 29.06
CA ASP A 362 -10.95 -30.32 29.18
C ASP A 362 -10.49 -31.59 28.44
N VAL A 363 -10.03 -31.44 27.19
CA VAL A 363 -9.58 -32.55 26.36
C VAL A 363 -8.18 -32.27 25.80
N LEU A 364 -7.24 -33.19 26.06
CA LEU A 364 -5.90 -33.17 25.48
C LEU A 364 -5.63 -34.46 24.69
N VAL A 365 -5.36 -34.30 23.40
CA VAL A 365 -4.84 -35.35 22.50
C VAL A 365 -3.39 -35.01 22.16
N ALA A 366 -2.45 -35.82 22.61
CA ALA A 366 -1.02 -35.57 22.48
C ALA A 366 -0.29 -36.76 21.83
N ALA A 367 0.42 -36.52 20.73
CA ALA A 367 1.16 -37.55 20.01
C ALA A 367 2.58 -37.09 19.64
N GLY A 368 3.59 -37.93 19.89
CA GLY A 368 4.98 -37.55 19.55
C GLY A 368 5.44 -36.33 20.34
N ILE A 369 5.13 -36.30 21.64
CA ILE A 369 5.65 -35.31 22.57
C ILE A 369 6.87 -35.91 23.28
N ASP A 370 7.95 -35.17 23.43
CA ASP A 370 9.09 -35.66 24.21
C ASP A 370 8.84 -35.54 25.72
N ILE A 371 8.37 -34.38 26.18
CA ILE A 371 8.08 -34.10 27.59
C ILE A 371 6.68 -33.49 27.74
N LEU A 372 5.80 -34.15 28.49
CA LEU A 372 4.48 -33.61 28.87
C LEU A 372 4.35 -33.40 30.39
N VAL A 373 4.05 -32.15 30.78
CA VAL A 373 3.60 -31.77 32.12
C VAL A 373 2.15 -31.33 32.03
N ALA A 374 1.23 -32.12 32.59
CA ALA A 374 -0.21 -31.87 32.50
C ALA A 374 -0.88 -31.82 33.88
N ALA A 375 -1.70 -30.80 34.11
CA ALA A 375 -2.48 -30.64 35.35
C ALA A 375 -3.90 -30.16 35.05
N GLY A 376 -4.89 -30.65 35.81
CA GLY A 376 -6.28 -30.22 35.66
C GLY A 376 -6.84 -30.52 34.27
N ILE A 377 -6.51 -31.71 33.74
CA ILE A 377 -7.07 -32.22 32.49
C ILE A 377 -8.23 -33.17 32.81
N ASP A 378 -9.35 -33.04 32.11
CA ASP A 378 -10.47 -33.99 32.30
C ASP A 378 -10.24 -35.30 31.52
N VAL A 379 -9.83 -35.19 30.25
CA VAL A 379 -9.56 -36.33 29.37
C VAL A 379 -8.20 -36.19 28.69
N LEU A 380 -7.31 -37.15 28.91
CA LEU A 380 -5.97 -37.20 28.29
C LEU A 380 -5.76 -38.47 27.48
N VAL A 381 -5.42 -38.31 26.19
CA VAL A 381 -5.03 -39.38 25.26
C VAL A 381 -3.60 -39.16 24.79
N VAL A 382 -2.69 -40.07 25.11
CA VAL A 382 -1.24 -39.85 24.98
C VAL A 382 -0.50 -41.05 24.39
N GLY A 383 0.43 -40.78 23.47
CA GLY A 383 1.53 -41.69 23.08
C GLY A 383 2.85 -40.93 23.01
N ILE A 384 3.60 -40.88 24.11
CA ILE A 384 4.74 -39.98 24.34
C ILE A 384 5.85 -40.65 25.14
N ASN A 385 7.04 -40.05 25.19
CA ASN A 385 8.19 -40.63 25.88
C ASN A 385 8.12 -40.46 27.42
N VAL A 386 7.88 -39.25 27.92
CA VAL A 386 7.85 -38.95 29.37
C VAL A 386 6.58 -38.19 29.78
N LEU A 387 5.85 -38.73 30.77
CA LEU A 387 4.55 -38.20 31.21
C LEU A 387 4.50 -37.94 32.74
N VAL A 388 4.18 -36.71 33.15
CA VAL A 388 3.93 -36.33 34.57
C VAL A 388 2.54 -35.70 34.72
N VAL A 389 1.66 -36.32 35.53
CA VAL A 389 0.23 -36.02 35.48
C VAL A 389 -0.50 -36.09 36.83
N GLY A 390 -1.45 -35.18 37.05
CA GLY A 390 -2.58 -35.37 37.97
C GLY A 390 -3.91 -34.91 37.35
N ILE A 391 -4.71 -35.88 36.89
CA ILE A 391 -5.89 -35.69 36.01
C ILE A 391 -7.00 -36.69 36.35
N ASN A 392 -8.23 -36.47 35.88
CA ASN A 392 -9.35 -37.37 36.19
C ASN A 392 -9.26 -38.72 35.44
N VAL A 393 -9.09 -38.70 34.12
CA VAL A 393 -9.06 -39.92 33.28
C VAL A 393 -7.88 -39.90 32.32
N LEU A 394 -6.98 -40.90 32.43
CA LEU A 394 -5.80 -41.07 31.59
C LEU A 394 -5.86 -42.37 30.78
N VAL A 395 -5.74 -42.27 29.46
CA VAL A 395 -5.43 -43.39 28.57
C VAL A 395 -4.05 -43.16 27.94
N ALA A 396 -3.09 -44.01 28.30
CA ALA A 396 -1.69 -43.90 27.88
C ALA A 396 -1.18 -45.20 27.27
N ALA A 397 -0.36 -45.11 26.22
CA ALA A 397 0.28 -46.28 25.62
C ALA A 397 1.70 -45.95 25.15
N ALA A 398 2.60 -46.93 25.22
CA ALA A 398 3.98 -46.85 24.73
C ALA A 398 4.76 -45.65 25.30
N ILE A 399 4.89 -45.61 26.63
CA ILE A 399 5.60 -44.54 27.36
C ILE A 399 6.79 -45.13 28.11
N ASP A 400 7.97 -44.49 28.02
CA ASP A 400 9.16 -44.94 28.74
C ASP A 400 9.00 -44.70 30.25
N VAL A 401 8.57 -43.50 30.65
CA VAL A 401 8.40 -43.14 32.07
C VAL A 401 7.07 -42.42 32.32
N LEU A 402 6.24 -42.99 33.19
CA LEU A 402 4.97 -42.42 33.65
C LEU A 402 5.00 -42.15 35.16
N VAL A 403 4.78 -40.90 35.56
CA VAL A 403 4.49 -40.51 36.95
C VAL A 403 3.07 -39.95 37.03
N ALA A 404 2.17 -40.70 37.66
CA ALA A 404 0.75 -40.39 37.78
C ALA A 404 0.33 -40.26 39.25
N ALA A 405 -0.42 -39.21 39.59
CA ALA A 405 -0.97 -39.05 40.94
C ALA A 405 -2.40 -38.48 40.92
N GLY A 406 -3.29 -39.03 41.76
CA GLY A 406 -4.65 -38.49 41.93
C GLY A 406 -5.54 -38.65 40.69
N ILE A 407 -5.62 -39.87 40.14
CA ILE A 407 -6.39 -40.18 38.93
C ILE A 407 -7.56 -41.12 39.27
N ASP A 408 -8.77 -40.81 38.81
CA ASP A 408 -9.93 -41.69 39.03
C ASP A 408 -9.81 -42.97 38.19
N VAL A 409 -9.48 -42.84 36.90
CA VAL A 409 -9.32 -43.98 35.99
C VAL A 409 -8.05 -43.86 35.17
N LEU A 410 -7.12 -44.80 35.36
CA LEU A 410 -5.87 -44.92 34.64
C LEU A 410 -5.84 -46.22 33.83
N VAL A 411 -5.78 -46.11 32.50
CA VAL A 411 -5.60 -47.25 31.58
C VAL A 411 -4.26 -47.09 30.87
N VAL A 412 -3.37 -48.07 31.05
CA VAL A 412 -2.02 -48.03 30.47
C VAL A 412 -1.62 -49.34 29.79
N VAL A 413 -0.91 -49.22 28.68
CA VAL A 413 -0.38 -50.36 27.91
C VAL A 413 1.06 -50.09 27.46
N GLY A 414 1.99 -51.00 27.77
CA GLY A 414 3.37 -50.91 27.28
C GLY A 414 4.12 -49.74 27.92
N ILE A 415 4.38 -49.79 29.23
CA ILE A 415 5.06 -48.72 29.97
C ILE A 415 6.33 -49.25 30.63
N ASP A 416 7.51 -48.75 30.31
CA ASP A 416 8.74 -49.31 30.91
C ASP A 416 8.77 -49.04 32.43
N VAL A 417 8.60 -47.79 32.86
CA VAL A 417 8.58 -47.42 34.29
C VAL A 417 7.33 -46.62 34.63
N GLN A 418 6.49 -47.18 35.51
CA GLN A 418 5.28 -46.54 36.01
C GLN A 418 5.36 -46.29 37.53
N VAL A 419 5.13 -45.05 37.94
CA VAL A 419 4.92 -44.64 39.34
C VAL A 419 3.50 -44.08 39.45
N ALA A 420 2.65 -44.76 40.21
CA ALA A 420 1.24 -44.41 40.37
C ALA A 420 0.88 -44.23 41.85
N ALA A 421 0.26 -43.10 42.21
CA ALA A 421 -0.14 -42.80 43.57
C ALA A 421 -1.58 -42.26 43.67
N GLY A 422 -2.41 -42.79 44.56
CA GLY A 422 -3.77 -42.29 44.77
C GLY A 422 -4.65 -42.43 43.52
N ILE A 423 -4.81 -43.65 43.02
CA ILE A 423 -5.59 -43.94 41.81
C ILE A 423 -6.81 -44.78 42.20
N ASP A 424 -8.02 -44.41 41.79
CA ASP A 424 -9.21 -45.21 42.13
C ASP A 424 -9.22 -46.52 41.33
N VAL A 425 -9.03 -46.44 40.00
CA VAL A 425 -8.99 -47.62 39.11
C VAL A 425 -7.77 -47.57 38.21
N LEU A 426 -6.86 -48.53 38.39
CA LEU A 426 -5.68 -48.75 37.54
C LEU A 426 -5.82 -50.05 36.75
N ALA A 427 -5.85 -49.95 35.42
CA ALA A 427 -5.70 -51.06 34.49
C ALA A 427 -4.37 -50.93 33.73
N ALA A 428 -3.39 -51.76 34.07
CA ALA A 428 -2.06 -51.77 33.46
C ALA A 428 -1.80 -53.09 32.71
N ALA A 429 -1.19 -52.99 31.53
CA ALA A 429 -0.74 -54.16 30.78
C ALA A 429 0.65 -53.94 30.18
N GLY A 430 1.56 -54.90 30.38
CA GLY A 430 2.91 -54.87 29.79
C GLY A 430 3.78 -53.75 30.33
N SER A 431 3.89 -53.62 31.66
CA SER A 431 4.74 -52.59 32.29
C SER A 431 5.98 -53.21 32.92
N ASP A 432 7.21 -52.83 32.56
CA ASP A 432 8.41 -53.49 33.12
C ASP A 432 8.51 -53.27 34.64
N VAL A 433 8.32 -52.04 35.10
CA VAL A 433 8.33 -51.68 36.53
C VAL A 433 7.08 -50.89 36.89
N LEU A 434 6.26 -51.43 37.79
CA LEU A 434 5.12 -50.72 38.40
C LEU A 434 5.39 -50.46 39.89
N VAL A 435 5.40 -49.18 40.29
CA VAL A 435 5.38 -48.73 41.68
C VAL A 435 4.00 -48.14 41.98
N ALA A 436 3.22 -48.76 42.84
CA ALA A 436 1.83 -48.40 43.10
C ALA A 436 1.56 -48.13 44.59
N ALA A 437 1.00 -46.96 44.90
CA ALA A 437 0.63 -46.59 46.27
C ALA A 437 -0.79 -46.02 46.33
N GLY A 438 -1.61 -46.50 47.26
CA GLY A 438 -2.98 -45.98 47.43
C GLY A 438 -3.86 -46.19 46.19
N ILE A 439 -3.88 -47.41 45.65
CA ILE A 439 -4.75 -47.80 44.53
C ILE A 439 -5.97 -48.54 45.08
N ASP A 440 -7.18 -48.14 44.72
CA ASP A 440 -8.41 -48.81 45.18
C ASP A 440 -8.67 -50.11 44.39
N VAL A 441 -8.55 -50.05 43.05
CA VAL A 441 -8.75 -51.19 42.15
C VAL A 441 -7.56 -51.31 41.19
N LEU A 442 -6.79 -52.39 41.30
CA LEU A 442 -5.66 -52.70 40.42
C LEU A 442 -5.95 -53.94 39.56
N VAL A 443 -5.91 -53.76 38.25
CA VAL A 443 -5.86 -54.82 37.23
C VAL A 443 -4.51 -54.72 36.55
N ASN A 444 -3.60 -55.67 36.81
CA ASN A 444 -2.28 -55.70 36.19
C ASN A 444 -2.09 -56.99 35.37
N ALA A 445 -1.68 -56.86 34.12
CA ALA A 445 -1.36 -57.95 33.23
C ALA A 445 0.05 -57.81 32.62
N GLY A 446 1.03 -58.50 33.20
CA GLY A 446 2.37 -58.63 32.63
C GLY A 446 3.34 -57.53 33.05
N SER A 447 3.56 -57.37 34.36
CA SER A 447 4.71 -56.61 34.86
C SER A 447 5.85 -57.49 35.32
N ASP A 448 7.08 -57.07 35.02
CA ASP A 448 8.30 -57.76 35.47
C ASP A 448 8.57 -57.48 36.96
N VAL A 449 8.32 -56.24 37.40
CA VAL A 449 8.50 -55.79 38.78
C VAL A 449 7.26 -55.01 39.25
N LEU A 450 6.69 -55.43 40.38
CA LEU A 450 5.58 -54.75 41.06
C LEU A 450 5.96 -54.44 42.51
N VAL A 451 5.93 -53.16 42.88
CA VAL A 451 6.23 -52.62 44.21
C VAL A 451 5.05 -51.78 44.69
#